data_AF-A0A6L5Z1J1-F1
#
_entry.id   AF-A0A6L5Z1J1-F1
#
_cell.length_a   1.000
_cell.length_b   1.000
_cell.length_c   1.000
_cell.angle_alpha   90.00
_cell.angle_beta   90.00
_cell.angle_gamma   90.00
#
_symmetry.space_group_name_H-M   'P 1'
#
loop_
_entity.id
_entity.type
_entity.pdbx_description
1 polymer ?
#
loop_
_entity_poly.entity_id
_entity_poly.type
_entity_poly.pdbx_seq_one_letter_code
_entity_poly.pdbx_strand_id
1 'polypeptide(L)'
;MAKKILQRRRARRNRPSLWHRTRTNFLTGLVIVAPVTLTIWVIWTAINFIDARVVPFVPDAYNPATYLGKNIAGFGVVIFLLFTAGVGALTKGLFGRQLVRWGESLFDRTPVVRSIYTAVKQIVETVLKQSGGSFQKACLIEYPRRGLWAVAFVSTETGGEIPAKAGRSEMVSVFLPTTPNPTSGFLLFVPRGDVVLLDMSVEEAAKLVISAGLVVPPTAEEIAAGRRPAPAPARPAAPRRVTAAK
;
A
#
# COMPACT_ATOMS: atom_id res chain seq x y z
N MET A 1 -37.80 69.58 2.33
CA MET A 1 -36.54 69.54 3.11
C MET A 1 -36.07 68.10 3.24
N ALA A 2 -35.31 67.64 2.25
CA ALA A 2 -34.75 66.31 2.15
C ALA A 2 -33.31 66.30 2.69
N LYS A 3 -32.98 65.35 3.59
CA LYS A 3 -31.64 64.81 3.92
C LYS A 3 -31.68 64.28 5.35
N LYS A 4 -31.64 62.94 5.55
CA LYS A 4 -30.85 62.25 6.62
C LYS A 4 -31.20 60.78 6.94
N ILE A 5 -31.90 59.99 6.11
CA ILE A 5 -32.31 58.61 6.54
C ILE A 5 -31.72 57.47 5.69
N LEU A 6 -30.57 57.65 5.04
CA LEU A 6 -29.80 56.51 4.51
C LEU A 6 -28.39 56.52 5.09
N GLN A 7 -28.34 56.30 6.41
CA GLN A 7 -27.11 55.88 7.07
C GLN A 7 -26.68 54.52 6.52
N ARG A 8 -25.61 54.57 5.74
CA ARG A 8 -24.62 53.52 5.45
C ARG A 8 -24.68 52.36 6.46
N ARG A 9 -25.37 51.27 6.12
CA ARG A 9 -25.09 49.96 6.71
C ARG A 9 -23.73 49.50 6.19
N ARG A 10 -22.66 49.96 6.84
CA ARG A 10 -21.31 49.38 6.67
C ARG A 10 -21.43 47.89 7.01
N ALA A 11 -21.27 47.04 6.01
CA ALA A 11 -21.09 45.61 6.20
C ALA A 11 -19.97 45.41 7.22
N ARG A 12 -20.31 44.91 8.41
CA ARG A 12 -19.32 44.45 9.39
C ARG A 12 -18.60 43.27 8.75
N ARG A 13 -17.45 43.55 8.13
CA ARG A 13 -16.50 42.54 7.66
C ARG A 13 -16.02 41.79 8.90
N ASN A 14 -16.64 40.65 9.18
CA ASN A 14 -16.21 39.73 10.23
C ASN A 14 -14.73 39.44 10.01
N ARG A 15 -13.88 40.03 10.85
CA ARG A 15 -12.45 39.73 10.86
C ARG A 15 -12.34 38.26 11.30
N PRO A 16 -11.65 37.38 10.54
CA PRO A 16 -11.45 36.02 11.00
C PRO A 16 -10.78 36.08 12.37
N SER A 17 -11.40 35.45 13.37
CA SER A 17 -10.90 35.41 14.75
C SER A 17 -9.44 34.97 14.75
N LEU A 18 -8.58 35.62 15.54
CA LEU A 18 -7.18 35.24 15.72
C LEU A 18 -7.05 33.74 16.09
N TRP A 19 -8.05 33.20 16.80
CA TRP A 19 -8.19 31.78 17.13
C TRP A 19 -8.35 30.87 15.90
N HIS A 20 -9.05 31.32 14.86
CA HIS A 20 -9.15 30.57 13.61
C HIS A 20 -7.80 30.54 12.89
N ARG A 21 -7.04 31.63 12.90
CA ARG A 21 -5.71 31.68 12.27
C ARG A 21 -4.69 30.78 12.98
N THR A 22 -4.63 30.80 14.31
CA THR A 22 -3.70 29.94 15.07
C THR A 22 -4.05 28.46 14.92
N ARG A 23 -5.34 28.10 14.91
CA ARG A 23 -5.80 26.71 14.68
C ARG A 23 -5.47 26.21 13.27
N THR A 24 -5.71 27.01 12.24
CA THR A 24 -5.35 26.61 10.86
C THR A 24 -3.84 26.41 10.74
N ASN A 25 -3.02 27.30 11.32
CA ASN A 25 -1.57 27.16 11.28
C ASN A 25 -1.08 25.92 12.04
N PHE A 26 -1.67 25.60 13.20
CA PHE A 26 -1.36 24.38 13.95
C PHE A 26 -1.72 23.12 13.17
N LEU A 27 -2.91 23.06 12.57
CA LEU A 27 -3.34 21.91 11.75
C LEU A 27 -2.45 21.71 10.53
N THR A 28 -2.08 22.79 9.83
CA THR A 28 -1.13 22.73 8.72
C THR A 28 0.24 22.22 9.19
N GLY A 29 0.74 22.71 10.33
CA GLY A 29 1.98 22.20 10.93
C GLY A 29 1.90 20.72 11.30
N LEU A 30 0.77 20.28 11.87
CA LEU A 30 0.54 18.89 12.22
C LEU A 30 0.54 17.97 11.00
N VAL A 31 -0.11 18.37 9.91
CA VAL A 31 -0.14 17.59 8.65
C VAL A 31 1.26 17.40 8.07
N ILE A 32 2.15 18.37 8.26
CA ILE A 32 3.55 18.30 7.78
C ILE A 32 4.41 17.45 8.71
N VAL A 33 4.29 17.63 10.03
CA VAL A 33 5.17 16.97 11.03
C VAL A 33 4.73 15.53 11.30
N ALA A 34 3.43 15.24 11.30
CA ALA A 34 2.90 13.93 11.69
C ALA A 34 3.47 12.75 10.86
N PRO A 35 3.57 12.82 9.52
CA PRO A 35 4.15 11.72 8.74
C PRO A 35 5.62 11.45 9.09
N VAL A 36 6.41 12.51 9.32
CA VAL A 36 7.83 12.40 9.65
C VAL A 36 7.99 11.77 11.04
N THR A 37 7.28 12.28 12.04
CA THR A 37 7.32 11.74 13.40
C THR A 37 6.82 10.30 13.45
N LEU A 38 5.75 9.98 12.72
CA LEU A 38 5.23 8.61 12.64
C LEU A 38 6.27 7.68 12.03
N THR A 39 6.96 8.09 10.96
CA THR A 39 8.00 7.29 10.32
C THR A 39 9.16 7.02 11.27
N ILE A 40 9.66 8.05 11.96
CA ILE A 40 10.73 7.91 12.97
C ILE A 40 10.28 6.97 14.09
N TRP A 41 9.05 7.13 14.57
CA TRP A 41 8.49 6.29 15.63
C TRP A 41 8.39 4.82 15.24
N VAL A 42 7.92 4.51 14.01
CA VAL A 42 7.84 3.13 13.50
C VAL A 42 9.24 2.52 13.39
N ILE A 43 10.20 3.23 12.80
CA ILE A 43 11.58 2.74 12.63
C ILE A 43 12.21 2.47 14.00
N TRP A 44 12.10 3.41 14.94
CA TRP A 44 12.68 3.26 16.27
C TRP A 44 12.02 2.11 17.05
N THR A 45 10.70 1.98 16.96
CA THR A 45 9.97 0.87 17.59
C THR A 45 10.42 -0.48 17.03
N ALA A 46 10.59 -0.59 15.71
CA ALA A 46 11.08 -1.80 15.07
C ALA A 46 12.52 -2.16 15.50
N ILE A 47 13.43 -1.18 15.54
CA ILE A 47 14.81 -1.37 16.02
C ILE A 47 14.81 -1.87 17.46
N ASN A 48 14.11 -1.18 18.37
CA ASN A 48 14.07 -1.56 19.77
C ASN A 48 13.43 -2.94 19.98
N PHE A 49 12.40 -3.28 19.19
CA PHE A 49 11.77 -4.59 19.24
C PHE A 49 12.76 -5.69 18.85
N ILE A 50 13.50 -5.52 17.75
CA ILE A 50 14.50 -6.50 17.31
C ILE A 50 15.63 -6.60 18.33
N ASP A 51 16.18 -5.47 18.77
CA ASP A 51 17.27 -5.44 19.76
C ASP A 51 16.87 -6.15 21.05
N ALA A 52 15.67 -5.88 21.59
CA ALA A 52 15.17 -6.51 22.80
C ALA A 52 14.99 -8.03 22.68
N ARG A 53 14.83 -8.55 21.45
CA ARG A 53 14.68 -9.99 21.20
C ARG A 53 15.99 -10.67 20.81
N VAL A 54 16.91 -9.96 20.19
CA VAL A 54 18.13 -10.56 19.62
C VAL A 54 19.33 -10.39 20.55
N VAL A 55 19.52 -9.21 21.14
CA VAL A 55 20.67 -8.93 22.02
C VAL A 55 20.78 -9.90 23.20
N PRO A 56 19.69 -10.36 23.86
CA PRO A 56 19.80 -11.36 24.93
C PRO A 56 20.40 -12.71 24.52
N PHE A 57 20.44 -13.03 23.22
CA PHE A 57 21.07 -14.24 22.70
C PHE A 57 22.55 -14.04 22.34
N VAL A 58 23.04 -12.80 22.38
CA VAL A 58 24.45 -12.48 22.10
C VAL A 58 25.25 -12.60 23.39
N PRO A 59 26.31 -13.42 23.43
CA PRO A 59 27.17 -13.52 24.61
C PRO A 59 27.75 -12.15 25.00
N ASP A 60 27.86 -11.88 26.30
CA ASP A 60 28.30 -10.59 26.84
C ASP A 60 29.67 -10.13 26.29
N ALA A 61 30.55 -11.07 25.95
CA ALA A 61 31.85 -10.81 25.34
C ALA A 61 31.77 -10.08 23.98
N TYR A 62 30.70 -10.31 23.22
CA TYR A 62 30.44 -9.69 21.92
C TYR A 62 29.43 -8.55 22.00
N ASN A 63 28.86 -8.29 23.17
CA ASN A 63 27.93 -7.19 23.37
C ASN A 63 28.72 -5.89 23.61
N PRO A 64 28.66 -4.91 22.69
CA PRO A 64 29.37 -3.65 22.86
C PRO A 64 28.87 -2.85 24.08
N ALA A 65 27.65 -3.12 24.57
CA ALA A 65 27.13 -2.50 25.77
C ALA A 65 27.96 -2.83 27.02
N THR A 66 28.62 -3.99 27.06
CA THR A 66 29.49 -4.42 28.15
C THR A 66 30.74 -3.53 28.29
N TYR A 67 31.23 -2.99 27.17
CA TYR A 67 32.45 -2.17 27.13
C TYR A 67 32.15 -0.66 27.11
N LEU A 68 31.03 -0.26 26.50
CA LEU A 68 30.63 1.15 26.38
C LEU A 68 29.70 1.63 27.52
N GLY A 69 29.20 0.72 28.36
CA GLY A 69 28.25 1.02 29.44
C GLY A 69 26.89 1.54 28.96
N LYS A 70 26.62 1.49 27.65
CA LYS A 70 25.38 1.93 27.01
C LYS A 70 25.01 0.98 25.88
N ASN A 71 23.73 0.63 25.79
CA ASN A 71 23.20 -0.15 24.68
C ASN A 71 23.29 0.67 23.38
N ILE A 72 23.87 0.07 22.34
CA ILE A 72 23.91 0.65 21.00
C ILE A 72 22.62 0.25 20.29
N ALA A 73 21.75 1.23 20.03
CA ALA A 73 20.53 1.00 19.27
C ALA A 73 20.87 0.52 17.86
N GLY A 74 20.22 -0.55 17.40
CA GLY A 74 20.44 -1.19 16.11
C GLY A 74 21.47 -2.32 16.12
N PHE A 75 22.14 -2.59 17.24
CA PHE A 75 23.12 -3.69 17.31
C PHE A 75 22.47 -5.06 17.08
N GLY A 76 21.33 -5.33 17.71
CA GLY A 76 20.58 -6.56 17.51
C GLY A 76 20.04 -6.69 16.09
N VAL A 77 19.68 -5.58 15.44
CA VAL A 77 19.31 -5.58 14.01
C VAL A 77 20.47 -6.06 13.13
N VAL A 78 21.69 -5.56 13.35
CA VAL A 78 22.87 -6.00 12.59
C VAL A 78 23.14 -7.49 12.81
N ILE A 79 23.11 -7.94 14.06
CA ILE A 79 23.29 -9.37 14.39
C ILE A 79 22.22 -10.23 13.75
N PHE A 80 20.96 -9.79 13.78
CA PHE A 80 19.84 -10.48 13.13
C PHE A 80 20.05 -10.61 11.62
N LEU A 81 20.45 -9.53 10.95
CA LEU A 81 20.73 -9.54 9.51
C LEU A 81 21.91 -10.46 9.17
N LEU A 82 22.99 -10.43 9.95
CA LEU A 82 24.14 -11.31 9.73
C LEU A 82 23.80 -12.78 9.98
N PHE A 83 23.05 -13.07 11.05
CA PHE A 83 22.60 -14.41 11.36
C PHE A 83 21.69 -14.97 10.26
N THR A 84 20.67 -14.22 9.85
CA THR A 84 19.73 -14.64 8.79
C THR A 84 20.42 -14.79 7.45
N ALA A 85 21.34 -13.89 7.09
CA ALA A 85 22.18 -14.02 5.91
C ALA A 85 23.09 -15.25 5.96
N GLY A 86 23.68 -15.54 7.13
CA GLY A 86 24.50 -16.72 7.38
C GLY A 86 23.72 -18.02 7.21
N VAL A 87 22.54 -18.13 7.83
CA VAL A 87 21.62 -19.26 7.62
C VAL A 87 21.25 -19.39 6.14
N GLY A 88 20.90 -18.30 5.48
CA GLY A 88 20.60 -18.28 4.04
C GLY A 88 21.78 -18.70 3.14
N ALA A 89 23.02 -18.40 3.54
CA ALA A 89 24.21 -18.85 2.83
C ALA A 89 24.45 -20.35 3.04
N LEU A 90 24.28 -20.86 4.27
CA LEU A 90 24.44 -22.28 4.59
C LEU A 90 23.46 -23.16 3.80
N THR A 91 22.22 -22.70 3.60
CA THR A 91 21.20 -23.44 2.85
C THR A 91 21.45 -23.53 1.34
N LYS A 92 22.42 -22.78 0.79
CA LYS A 92 22.81 -22.92 -0.62
C LYS A 92 23.51 -24.26 -0.89
N GLY A 93 24.25 -24.77 0.09
CA GLY A 93 24.95 -26.06 0.01
C GLY A 93 24.09 -27.29 0.32
N LEU A 94 24.54 -28.47 -0.11
CA LEU A 94 23.83 -29.75 0.10
C LEU A 94 23.59 -30.04 1.59
N PHE A 95 24.59 -29.78 2.44
CA PHE A 95 24.50 -30.00 3.89
C PHE A 95 23.46 -29.09 4.57
N GLY A 96 23.44 -27.80 4.22
CA GLY A 96 22.48 -26.87 4.81
C GLY A 96 21.03 -27.16 4.40
N ARG A 97 20.78 -27.61 3.15
CA ARG A 97 19.45 -28.08 2.75
C ARG A 97 19.01 -29.28 3.56
N GLN A 98 19.92 -30.21 3.85
CA GLN A 98 19.61 -31.39 4.65
C GLN A 98 19.32 -31.04 6.11
N LEU A 99 20.06 -30.09 6.71
CA LEU A 99 19.79 -29.56 8.05
C LEU A 99 18.41 -28.92 8.16
N VAL A 100 18.04 -28.10 7.17
CA VAL A 100 16.70 -27.48 7.14
C VAL A 100 15.61 -28.54 7.03
N ARG A 101 15.75 -29.51 6.11
CA ARG A 101 14.79 -30.62 5.97
C ARG A 101 14.66 -31.45 7.25
N TRP A 102 15.77 -31.68 7.94
CA TRP A 102 15.75 -32.39 9.22
C TRP A 102 14.98 -31.61 10.28
N GLY A 103 15.23 -30.30 10.40
CA GLY A 103 14.50 -29.41 11.30
C GLY A 103 13.02 -29.33 10.97
N GLU A 104 12.66 -29.26 9.69
CA GLU A 104 11.27 -29.34 9.22
C GLU A 104 10.61 -30.66 9.65
N SER A 105 11.32 -31.78 9.54
CA SER A 105 10.79 -33.08 9.97
C SER A 105 10.50 -33.17 11.47
N LEU A 106 11.18 -32.37 12.31
CA LEU A 106 10.88 -32.28 13.75
C LEU A 106 9.53 -31.60 13.98
N PHE A 107 9.24 -30.53 13.24
CA PHE A 107 7.96 -29.85 13.31
C PHE A 107 6.83 -30.71 12.71
N ASP A 108 7.10 -31.47 11.66
CA ASP A 108 6.13 -32.39 11.03
C ASP A 108 5.64 -33.51 11.97
N ARG A 109 6.40 -33.85 13.01
CA ARG A 109 6.02 -34.87 13.99
C ARG A 109 5.04 -34.37 15.05
N THR A 110 4.75 -33.07 15.09
CA THR A 110 3.85 -32.48 16.10
C THR A 110 2.55 -32.01 15.42
N PRO A 111 1.41 -32.71 15.60
CA PRO A 111 0.21 -32.56 14.78
C PRO A 111 -0.34 -31.12 14.66
N VAL A 112 -0.22 -30.32 15.72
CA VAL A 112 -0.70 -28.94 15.77
C VAL A 112 0.36 -27.94 15.24
N VAL A 113 1.63 -28.16 15.57
CA VAL A 113 2.71 -27.25 15.16
C VAL A 113 2.99 -27.37 13.66
N ARG A 114 2.85 -28.59 13.11
CA ARG A 114 2.98 -28.86 11.68
C ARG A 114 2.02 -28.00 10.85
N SER A 115 0.73 -28.01 11.16
CA SER A 115 -0.28 -27.30 10.35
C SER A 115 -0.01 -25.80 10.31
N ILE A 116 0.38 -25.21 11.44
CA ILE A 116 0.74 -23.79 11.55
C ILE A 116 2.03 -23.51 10.77
N TYR A 117 3.08 -24.30 11.00
CA TYR A 117 4.37 -24.11 10.34
C TYR A 117 4.26 -24.25 8.81
N THR A 118 3.59 -25.29 8.32
CA THR A 118 3.38 -25.50 6.88
C THR A 118 2.53 -24.40 6.26
N ALA A 119 1.46 -23.95 6.92
CA ALA A 119 0.63 -22.86 6.42
C ALA A 119 1.42 -21.54 6.33
N VAL A 120 2.16 -21.18 7.37
CA VAL A 120 3.00 -19.98 7.39
C VAL A 120 4.09 -20.08 6.32
N LYS A 121 4.79 -21.21 6.24
CA LYS A 121 5.84 -21.45 5.23
C LYS A 121 5.28 -21.34 3.82
N GLN A 122 4.11 -21.92 3.56
CA GLN A 122 3.46 -21.84 2.26
C GLN A 122 3.14 -20.40 1.89
N ILE A 123 2.55 -19.62 2.81
CA ILE A 123 2.27 -18.19 2.58
C ILE A 123 3.56 -17.43 2.29
N VAL A 124 4.61 -17.62 3.10
CA VAL A 124 5.90 -16.95 2.91
C VAL A 124 6.54 -17.34 1.58
N GLU A 125 6.57 -18.63 1.22
CA GLU A 125 7.09 -19.07 -0.06
C GLU A 125 6.27 -18.54 -1.24
N THR A 126 4.95 -18.52 -1.13
CA THR A 126 4.07 -17.93 -2.13
C THR A 126 4.39 -16.46 -2.28
N VAL A 127 4.38 -15.67 -1.20
CA VAL A 127 4.68 -14.22 -1.23
C VAL A 127 6.10 -13.94 -1.76
N LEU A 128 7.11 -14.74 -1.40
CA LEU A 128 8.49 -14.55 -1.88
C LEU A 128 8.68 -14.96 -3.35
N LYS A 129 8.03 -16.06 -3.79
CA LYS A 129 7.97 -16.43 -5.23
C LYS A 129 7.19 -15.39 -6.02
N GLN A 130 6.17 -14.79 -5.39
CA GLN A 130 5.37 -13.70 -5.91
C GLN A 130 6.12 -12.35 -5.92
N SER A 131 7.12 -12.16 -5.05
CA SER A 131 7.97 -10.97 -5.01
C SER A 131 8.87 -10.84 -6.25
N GLY A 132 9.03 -11.93 -7.00
CA GLY A 132 9.66 -11.93 -8.33
C GLY A 132 8.70 -11.61 -9.49
N GLY A 133 7.38 -11.48 -9.26
CA GLY A 133 6.44 -11.09 -10.32
C GLY A 133 4.95 -11.40 -10.14
N SER A 134 4.28 -11.08 -9.02
CA SER A 134 2.83 -11.35 -8.86
C SER A 134 1.89 -10.17 -8.51
N PHE A 135 2.33 -8.95 -8.72
CA PHE A 135 1.40 -7.87 -9.06
C PHE A 135 2.09 -7.11 -10.19
N GLN A 136 2.13 -7.72 -11.37
CA GLN A 136 3.02 -7.16 -12.40
C GLN A 136 2.48 -5.86 -12.97
N LYS A 137 1.15 -5.69 -12.98
CA LYS A 137 0.50 -4.56 -13.64
C LYS A 137 -0.83 -4.20 -12.99
N ALA A 138 -1.10 -2.90 -12.93
CA ALA A 138 -2.45 -2.40 -12.74
C ALA A 138 -3.27 -2.62 -14.03
N CYS A 139 -4.56 -2.83 -13.88
CA CYS A 139 -5.48 -3.05 -14.99
C CYS A 139 -6.85 -2.45 -14.70
N LEU A 140 -7.63 -2.27 -15.76
CA LEU A 140 -9.06 -1.99 -15.71
C LEU A 140 -9.82 -3.25 -16.11
N ILE A 141 -10.89 -3.52 -15.36
CA ILE A 141 -11.88 -4.55 -15.64
C ILE A 141 -13.27 -3.95 -15.56
N GLU A 142 -14.24 -4.53 -16.28
CA GLU A 142 -15.64 -4.17 -16.10
C GLU A 142 -16.25 -4.91 -14.90
N TYR A 143 -16.62 -4.19 -13.84
CA TYR A 143 -17.21 -4.76 -12.63
C TYR A 143 -18.09 -3.73 -11.89
N PRO A 144 -19.27 -4.11 -11.36
CA PRO A 144 -19.89 -5.44 -11.42
C PRO A 144 -20.72 -5.69 -12.69
N ARG A 145 -20.81 -4.72 -13.61
CA ARG A 145 -21.54 -4.84 -14.89
C ARG A 145 -20.83 -4.09 -16.01
N ARG A 146 -21.22 -4.39 -17.25
CA ARG A 146 -20.70 -3.70 -18.45
C ARG A 146 -20.88 -2.19 -18.38
N GLY A 147 -19.85 -1.46 -18.82
CA GLY A 147 -19.76 0.00 -18.78
C GLY A 147 -19.36 0.60 -17.42
N LEU A 148 -19.14 -0.21 -16.38
CA LEU A 148 -18.56 0.22 -15.10
C LEU A 148 -17.15 -0.33 -14.97
N TRP A 149 -16.17 0.56 -14.90
CA TRP A 149 -14.76 0.19 -14.84
C TRP A 149 -14.22 0.26 -13.42
N ALA A 150 -13.43 -0.75 -13.06
CA ALA A 150 -12.75 -0.82 -11.78
C ALA A 150 -11.25 -1.05 -11.99
N VAL A 151 -10.44 -0.36 -11.19
CA VAL A 151 -9.00 -0.58 -11.12
C VAL A 151 -8.74 -1.85 -10.31
N ALA A 152 -8.02 -2.79 -10.90
CA ALA A 152 -7.63 -4.06 -10.29
C ALA A 152 -6.14 -4.33 -10.55
N PHE A 153 -5.58 -5.32 -9.85
CA PHE A 153 -4.18 -5.71 -10.00
C PHE A 153 -4.09 -7.13 -10.53
N VAL A 154 -3.32 -7.33 -11.60
CA VAL A 154 -3.10 -8.66 -12.17
C VAL A 154 -2.22 -9.46 -11.23
N SER A 155 -2.75 -10.55 -10.69
CA SER A 155 -2.00 -11.45 -9.80
C SER A 155 -1.20 -12.47 -10.61
N THR A 156 -1.90 -13.39 -11.30
CA THR A 156 -1.29 -14.42 -12.15
C THR A 156 -2.23 -14.85 -13.27
N GLU A 157 -1.69 -15.45 -14.33
CA GLU A 157 -2.50 -16.29 -15.21
C GLU A 157 -3.11 -17.45 -14.41
N THR A 158 -4.36 -17.81 -14.73
CA THR A 158 -5.11 -18.84 -14.00
C THR A 158 -5.18 -20.12 -14.83
N GLY A 159 -4.73 -21.22 -14.23
CA GLY A 159 -4.87 -22.57 -14.79
C GLY A 159 -5.76 -23.47 -13.92
N GLY A 160 -5.77 -24.77 -14.23
CA GLY A 160 -6.45 -25.79 -13.43
C GLY A 160 -7.95 -25.87 -13.67
N GLU A 161 -8.71 -26.11 -12.61
CA GLU A 161 -10.17 -26.37 -12.70
C GLU A 161 -10.98 -25.12 -13.06
N ILE A 162 -10.51 -23.93 -12.68
CA ILE A 162 -11.29 -22.68 -12.85
C ILE A 162 -11.59 -22.39 -14.33
N PRO A 163 -10.59 -22.32 -15.24
CA PRO A 163 -10.86 -22.12 -16.67
C PRO A 163 -11.78 -23.21 -17.26
N ALA A 164 -11.55 -24.47 -16.87
CA ALA A 164 -12.33 -25.62 -17.36
C ALA A 164 -13.80 -25.54 -16.94
N LYS A 165 -14.09 -25.23 -15.68
CA LYS A 165 -15.47 -25.08 -15.16
C LYS A 165 -16.15 -23.81 -15.64
N ALA A 166 -15.39 -22.74 -15.88
CA ALA A 166 -15.90 -21.49 -16.42
C ALA A 166 -16.14 -21.54 -17.94
N GLY A 167 -15.71 -22.59 -18.63
CA GLY A 167 -15.83 -22.72 -20.09
C GLY A 167 -15.00 -21.69 -20.86
N ARG A 168 -13.84 -21.29 -20.31
CA ARG A 168 -12.95 -20.28 -20.88
C ARG A 168 -11.52 -20.80 -20.83
N SER A 169 -10.78 -20.80 -21.93
CA SER A 169 -9.41 -21.32 -21.97
C SER A 169 -8.37 -20.36 -21.36
N GLU A 170 -8.62 -19.05 -21.46
CA GLU A 170 -7.66 -18.01 -21.06
C GLU A 170 -8.27 -17.09 -20.02
N MET A 171 -7.98 -17.37 -18.74
CA MET A 171 -8.42 -16.57 -17.61
C MET A 171 -7.23 -16.03 -16.82
N VAL A 172 -7.42 -14.85 -16.25
CA VAL A 172 -6.46 -14.17 -15.39
C VAL A 172 -7.07 -13.96 -14.02
N SER A 173 -6.27 -14.16 -12.99
CA SER A 173 -6.64 -13.80 -11.62
C SER A 173 -6.30 -12.34 -11.38
N VAL A 174 -7.32 -11.58 -10.98
CA VAL A 174 -7.17 -10.15 -10.68
C VAL A 174 -7.67 -9.88 -9.26
N PHE A 175 -6.91 -9.11 -8.50
CA PHE A 175 -7.32 -8.60 -7.21
C PHE A 175 -8.01 -7.25 -7.38
N LEU A 176 -9.30 -7.20 -7.08
CA LEU A 176 -10.10 -5.98 -7.06
C LEU A 176 -10.12 -5.41 -5.62
N PRO A 177 -9.35 -4.36 -5.31
CA PRO A 177 -9.33 -3.77 -3.98
C PRO A 177 -10.61 -3.00 -3.66
N THR A 178 -10.91 -2.85 -2.37
CA THR A 178 -11.89 -1.87 -1.88
C THR A 178 -11.25 -0.49 -1.68
N THR A 179 -12.03 0.58 -1.87
CA THR A 179 -11.60 1.95 -1.54
C THR A 179 -12.16 2.36 -0.18
N PRO A 180 -11.44 3.17 0.63
CA PRO A 180 -10.03 3.57 0.47
C PRO A 180 -9.03 2.51 0.98
N ASN A 181 -9.49 1.39 1.55
CA ASN A 181 -8.62 0.40 2.17
C ASN A 181 -8.27 -0.76 1.20
N PRO A 182 -7.06 -0.81 0.63
CA PRO A 182 -6.67 -1.80 -0.37
C PRO A 182 -6.28 -3.15 0.26
N THR A 183 -6.35 -3.30 1.59
CA THR A 183 -6.05 -4.57 2.26
C THR A 183 -7.20 -5.57 2.16
N SER A 184 -8.38 -5.13 1.71
CA SER A 184 -9.54 -5.97 1.42
C SER A 184 -9.95 -5.83 -0.04
N GLY A 185 -10.66 -6.84 -0.54
CA GLY A 185 -11.06 -6.89 -1.94
C GLY A 185 -11.64 -8.23 -2.35
N PHE A 186 -11.81 -8.39 -3.65
CA PHE A 186 -12.27 -9.63 -4.27
C PHE A 186 -11.14 -10.22 -5.12
N LEU A 187 -10.96 -11.54 -5.03
CA LEU A 187 -10.24 -12.29 -6.05
C LEU A 187 -11.24 -12.60 -7.17
N LEU A 188 -10.99 -12.07 -8.36
CA LEU A 188 -11.82 -12.30 -9.53
C LEU A 188 -11.04 -13.08 -10.58
N PHE A 189 -11.74 -13.97 -11.28
CA PHE A 189 -11.21 -14.66 -12.45
C PHE A 189 -11.92 -14.09 -13.67
N VAL A 190 -11.15 -13.39 -14.51
CA VAL A 190 -11.68 -12.68 -15.67
C VAL A 190 -11.03 -13.20 -16.95
N PRO A 191 -11.75 -13.26 -18.07
CA PRO A 191 -11.17 -13.59 -19.37
C PRO A 191 -10.03 -12.64 -19.72
N ARG A 192 -8.94 -13.14 -20.29
CA ARG A 192 -7.76 -12.30 -20.62
C ARG A 192 -8.09 -11.10 -21.50
N GLY A 193 -9.03 -11.27 -22.42
CA GLY A 193 -9.51 -10.22 -23.34
C GLY A 193 -10.35 -9.12 -22.69
N ASP A 194 -10.88 -9.36 -21.49
CA ASP A 194 -11.68 -8.37 -20.74
C ASP A 194 -10.80 -7.52 -19.79
N VAL A 195 -9.47 -7.73 -19.83
CA VAL A 195 -8.48 -7.03 -18.99
C VAL A 195 -7.73 -6.00 -19.81
N VAL A 196 -7.91 -4.72 -19.47
CA VAL A 196 -7.15 -3.61 -20.07
C VAL A 196 -5.98 -3.27 -19.17
N LEU A 197 -4.75 -3.52 -19.61
CA LEU A 197 -3.56 -3.19 -18.83
C LEU A 197 -3.35 -1.67 -18.81
N LEU A 198 -2.97 -1.14 -17.65
CA LEU A 198 -2.62 0.26 -17.48
C LEU A 198 -1.10 0.42 -17.54
N ASP A 199 -0.64 1.57 -18.04
CA ASP A 199 0.79 1.91 -18.12
C ASP A 199 1.38 2.44 -16.80
N MET A 200 0.50 2.84 -15.86
CA MET A 200 0.91 3.34 -14.54
C MET A 200 1.50 2.23 -13.66
N SER A 201 2.34 2.61 -12.70
CA SER A 201 2.88 1.65 -11.74
C SER A 201 1.79 1.13 -10.80
N VAL A 202 2.07 0.00 -10.16
CA VAL A 202 1.18 -0.57 -9.14
C VAL A 202 1.00 0.39 -7.97
N GLU A 203 2.06 1.11 -7.57
CA GLU A 203 2.01 2.12 -6.52
C GLU A 203 1.15 3.32 -6.90
N GLU A 204 1.20 3.74 -8.16
CA GLU A 204 0.37 4.82 -8.71
C GLU A 204 -1.11 4.45 -8.71
N ALA A 205 -1.44 3.24 -9.18
CA ALA A 205 -2.79 2.70 -9.09
C ALA A 205 -3.26 2.54 -7.64
N ALA A 206 -2.40 2.08 -6.73
CA ALA A 206 -2.73 1.97 -5.31
C ALA A 206 -3.03 3.35 -4.69
N LYS A 207 -2.26 4.39 -5.02
CA LYS A 207 -2.55 5.76 -4.58
C LYS A 207 -3.90 6.26 -5.08
N LEU A 208 -4.26 5.96 -6.33
CA LEU A 208 -5.58 6.29 -6.89
C LEU A 208 -6.71 5.62 -6.10
N VAL A 209 -6.58 4.32 -5.83
CA VAL A 209 -7.56 3.53 -5.05
C VAL A 209 -7.68 4.05 -3.61
N ILE A 210 -6.55 4.22 -2.91
CA ILE A 210 -6.52 4.67 -1.51
C ILE A 210 -7.11 6.08 -1.36
N SER A 211 -6.83 6.96 -2.32
CA SER A 211 -7.36 8.32 -2.33
C SER A 211 -8.83 8.40 -2.78
N ALA A 212 -9.49 7.27 -3.04
CA ALA A 212 -10.84 7.21 -3.59
C ALA A 212 -11.02 8.02 -4.88
N GLY A 213 -9.98 8.04 -5.73
CA GLY A 213 -9.98 8.78 -6.99
C GLY A 213 -9.54 10.25 -6.88
N LEU A 214 -9.19 10.75 -5.70
CA LEU A 214 -8.77 12.15 -5.51
C LEU A 214 -7.35 12.43 -6.02
N VAL A 215 -6.49 11.41 -6.10
CA VAL A 215 -5.13 11.50 -6.61
C VAL A 215 -5.03 10.71 -7.90
N VAL A 216 -5.07 11.42 -9.03
CA VAL A 216 -4.90 10.82 -10.36
C VAL A 216 -3.41 10.77 -10.71
N PRO A 217 -2.83 9.59 -10.99
CA PRO A 217 -1.45 9.49 -11.44
C PRO A 217 -1.31 10.10 -12.84
N PRO A 218 -0.22 10.85 -13.11
CA PRO A 218 0.02 11.44 -14.42
C PRO A 218 0.30 10.36 -15.47
N THR A 219 -0.06 10.62 -16.72
CA THR A 219 0.29 9.74 -17.84
C THR A 219 1.79 9.84 -18.17
N ALA A 220 2.33 8.83 -18.84
CA ALA A 220 3.73 8.87 -19.31
C ALA A 220 4.03 10.10 -20.17
N GLU A 221 3.07 10.51 -21.00
CA GLU A 221 3.16 11.73 -21.82
C GLU A 221 3.17 13.00 -20.98
N GLU A 222 2.35 13.07 -19.92
CA GLU A 222 2.32 14.20 -19.00
C GLU A 222 3.61 14.32 -18.20
N ILE A 223 4.18 13.19 -17.75
CA ILE A 223 5.49 13.15 -17.09
C ILE A 223 6.58 13.66 -18.05
N ALA A 224 6.59 13.15 -19.29
CA ALA A 224 7.57 13.56 -20.31
C ALA A 224 7.43 15.06 -20.68
N ALA A 225 6.22 15.60 -20.64
CA ALA A 225 5.92 17.00 -20.89
C ALA A 225 6.04 17.91 -19.66
N GLY A 226 6.35 17.37 -18.48
CA GLY A 226 6.40 18.11 -17.21
C GLY A 226 5.05 18.70 -16.77
N ARG A 227 3.93 18.13 -17.22
CA ARG A 227 2.56 18.60 -16.95
C ARG A 227 1.93 17.82 -15.80
N ARG A 228 1.01 18.46 -15.09
CA ARG A 228 0.15 17.79 -14.12
C ARG A 228 -0.98 17.05 -14.86
N PRO A 229 -1.57 16.00 -14.24
CA PRO A 229 -2.73 15.31 -14.78
C PRO A 229 -3.79 16.30 -15.21
N ALA A 230 -4.22 16.22 -16.47
CA ALA A 230 -5.27 17.08 -16.98
C ALA A 230 -6.53 16.91 -16.10
N PRO A 231 -7.09 18.00 -15.54
CA PRO A 231 -8.38 17.92 -14.87
C PRO A 231 -9.42 17.37 -15.85
N ALA A 232 -10.37 16.58 -15.35
CA ALA A 232 -11.46 16.07 -16.17
C ALA A 232 -12.08 17.22 -17.01
N PRO A 233 -12.38 16.99 -18.30
CA PRO A 233 -12.92 18.03 -19.17
C PRO A 233 -14.16 18.64 -18.51
N ALA A 234 -14.19 19.98 -18.45
CA ALA A 234 -15.30 20.70 -17.84
C ALA A 234 -16.61 20.28 -18.51
N ARG A 235 -17.59 19.88 -17.70
CA ARG A 235 -18.92 19.46 -18.16
C ARG A 235 -19.47 20.55 -19.10
N PRO A 236 -19.90 20.23 -20.33
CA PRO A 236 -20.49 21.23 -21.21
C PRO A 236 -21.68 21.88 -20.51
N ALA A 237 -21.74 23.22 -20.56
CA ALA A 237 -22.79 23.99 -19.89
C ALA A 237 -24.16 23.47 -20.34
N ALA A 238 -25.02 23.13 -19.38
CA ALA A 238 -26.37 22.66 -19.69
C ALA A 238 -27.08 23.69 -20.59
N PRO A 239 -27.77 23.26 -21.67
CA PRO A 239 -28.47 24.19 -22.54
C PRO A 239 -29.47 25.00 -21.70
N ARG A 240 -29.36 26.33 -21.76
CA ARG A 240 -30.30 27.25 -21.13
C ARG A 240 -31.70 26.87 -21.59
N ARG A 241 -32.53 26.36 -20.69
CA ARG A 241 -33.97 26.19 -20.95
C ARG A 241 -34.52 27.57 -21.29
N VAL A 242 -34.84 27.78 -22.56
CA VAL A 242 -35.66 28.91 -22.98
C VAL A 242 -37.06 28.63 -22.43
N THR A 243 -37.41 29.26 -21.32
CA THR A 243 -38.78 29.31 -20.83
C THR A 243 -39.61 30.06 -21.86
N ALA A 244 -40.42 29.32 -22.64
CA ALA A 244 -41.46 29.91 -23.44
C ALA A 244 -42.47 30.58 -22.50
N ALA A 245 -42.55 31.90 -22.57
CA ALA A 245 -43.61 32.66 -21.92
C ALA A 245 -44.93 32.35 -22.65
N LYS A 246 -45.95 31.98 -21.86
CA LYS A 246 -47.37 32.01 -22.24
C LYS A 246 -47.99 33.26 -21.65
#